data_AF-A0A716T1A0-F1
#
_entry.id   AF-A0A716T1A0-F1
#
_cell.length_a   1.000
_cell.length_b   1.000
_cell.length_c   1.000
_cell.angle_alpha   90.00
_cell.angle_beta   90.00
_cell.angle_gamma   90.00
#
_symmetry.space_group_name_H-M   'P 1'
#
loop_
_entity.id
_entity.type
_entity.pdbx_description
1 polymer ?
#
loop_
_entity_poly.entity_id
_entity_poly.type
_entity_poly.pdbx_seq_one_letter_code
_entity_poly.pdbx_strand_id
1 'polypeptide(L)'
;MTVSLLARVQANIPVWANEQLAAWDAAEFAAMSDFITEHYWTGQGSINVYRIVGTDHPQYAGMTWLELLERGKRMDINIPLLEKNPGYYTQAEQQHAGMGFVSTDGIHWYVSADGNHRSCLARFLFHLQGEGRTQLHNVAQSIYHTDQAFRSACREIHNLAEPLSRHDVYLRLQTRRQCVSREDLACWKVDRFSTEAQLTVDDVRAGGHDGPLVYKALLLNAADAWREVMVLQRRLETLSASPENDLPRSWWRRLLQRGTR
;
A
#
# COMPACT_ATOMS: atom_id res chain seq x y z
N MET A 1 34.95 21.06 -24.99
CA MET A 1 34.07 19.90 -24.78
C MET A 1 33.24 20.19 -23.55
N THR A 2 31.92 20.09 -23.64
CA THR A 2 31.05 20.14 -22.46
C THR A 2 31.35 18.94 -21.56
N VAL A 3 31.55 19.18 -20.26
CA VAL A 3 31.77 18.12 -19.26
C VAL A 3 30.50 17.26 -19.18
N SER A 4 30.65 15.93 -19.24
CA SER A 4 29.50 15.01 -19.20
C SER A 4 28.74 15.11 -17.89
N LEU A 5 27.46 14.72 -17.90
CA LEU A 5 26.60 14.67 -16.73
C LEU A 5 27.25 13.85 -15.62
N LEU A 6 27.75 12.65 -15.94
CA LEU A 6 28.36 11.77 -14.96
C LEU A 6 29.60 12.40 -14.31
N ALA A 7 30.47 13.03 -15.12
CA ALA A 7 31.65 13.71 -14.59
C ALA A 7 31.26 14.89 -13.68
N ARG A 8 30.19 15.62 -14.01
CA ARG A 8 29.66 16.71 -13.16
C ARG A 8 29.09 16.19 -11.85
N VAL A 9 28.36 15.07 -11.87
CA VAL A 9 27.86 14.40 -10.66
C VAL A 9 29.01 13.90 -9.81
N GLN A 10 30.00 13.24 -10.40
CA GLN A 10 31.17 12.71 -9.68
C GLN A 10 32.01 13.82 -9.03
N ALA A 11 32.11 14.99 -9.66
CA ALA A 11 32.81 16.13 -9.08
C ALA A 11 32.10 16.74 -7.86
N ASN A 12 30.79 16.53 -7.72
CA ASN A 12 29.99 17.02 -6.59
C ASN A 12 28.81 16.08 -6.33
N ILE A 13 29.10 14.94 -5.69
CA ILE A 13 28.09 13.90 -5.43
C ILE A 13 27.12 14.42 -4.36
N PRO A 14 25.81 14.52 -4.66
CA PRO A 14 24.84 14.89 -3.65
C PRO A 14 24.75 13.85 -2.54
N VAL A 15 24.51 14.28 -1.30
CA VAL A 15 24.35 13.37 -0.14
C VAL A 15 23.28 12.31 -0.41
N TRP A 16 22.16 12.71 -1.02
CA TRP A 16 21.04 11.83 -1.33
C TRP A 16 21.36 10.79 -2.43
N ALA A 17 22.47 10.93 -3.16
CA ALA A 17 22.83 10.00 -4.23
C ALA A 17 23.05 8.56 -3.72
N ASN A 18 23.42 8.42 -2.44
CA ASN A 18 23.64 7.13 -1.78
C ASN A 18 22.38 6.60 -1.06
N GLU A 19 21.25 7.32 -1.11
CA GLU A 19 19.98 6.79 -0.63
C GLU A 19 19.52 5.65 -1.55
N GLN A 20 19.04 4.56 -0.95
CA GLN A 20 18.49 3.43 -1.69
C GLN A 20 17.05 3.68 -2.13
N LEU A 21 16.73 3.20 -3.33
CA LEU A 21 15.37 3.11 -3.83
C LEU A 21 14.59 2.07 -3.03
N ALA A 22 13.60 2.52 -2.27
CA ALA A 22 12.72 1.62 -1.54
C ALA A 22 11.95 0.72 -2.52
N ALA A 23 11.80 -0.56 -2.15
CA ALA A 23 10.88 -1.45 -2.84
C ALA A 23 9.43 -1.05 -2.53
N TRP A 24 8.57 -1.05 -3.54
CA TRP A 24 7.13 -0.96 -3.31
C TRP A 24 6.63 -2.21 -2.57
N ASP A 25 5.97 -2.01 -1.44
CA ASP A 25 5.38 -3.11 -0.68
C ASP A 25 4.01 -3.49 -1.27
N ALA A 26 4.05 -4.40 -2.26
CA ALA A 26 2.84 -4.91 -2.90
C ALA A 26 1.93 -5.68 -1.93
N ALA A 27 2.48 -6.29 -0.88
CA ALA A 27 1.71 -7.03 0.11
C ALA A 27 0.95 -6.08 1.04
N GLU A 28 1.61 -5.02 1.52
CA GLU A 28 0.97 -3.96 2.30
C GLU A 28 -0.10 -3.23 1.47
N PHE A 29 0.20 -2.93 0.19
CA PHE A 29 -0.78 -2.33 -0.70
C PHE A 29 -2.00 -3.24 -0.92
N ALA A 30 -1.80 -4.55 -1.10
CA ALA A 30 -2.91 -5.50 -1.18
C ALA A 30 -3.70 -5.55 0.13
N ALA A 31 -3.03 -5.54 1.28
CA ALA A 31 -3.66 -5.57 2.61
C ALA A 31 -4.46 -4.30 2.95
N MET A 32 -4.12 -3.15 2.37
CA MET A 32 -4.90 -1.91 2.51
C MET A 32 -5.97 -1.73 1.44
N SER A 33 -5.96 -2.54 0.37
CA SER A 33 -6.75 -2.29 -0.84
C SER A 33 -8.27 -2.21 -0.58
N ASP A 34 -8.79 -3.03 0.33
CA ASP A 34 -10.19 -3.01 0.73
C ASP A 34 -10.59 -1.78 1.56
N PHE A 35 -9.62 -1.06 2.14
CA PHE A 35 -9.84 0.11 2.99
C PHE A 35 -9.56 1.43 2.29
N ILE A 36 -9.21 1.39 0.99
CA ILE A 36 -9.06 2.59 0.17
C ILE A 36 -10.40 3.31 0.08
N THR A 37 -10.44 4.57 0.49
CA THR A 37 -11.63 5.45 0.44
C THR A 37 -11.65 6.30 -0.82
N GLU A 38 -10.49 6.61 -1.38
CA GLU A 38 -10.37 7.43 -2.58
C GLU A 38 -9.17 7.02 -3.44
N HIS A 39 -9.36 7.03 -4.76
CA HIS A 39 -8.28 6.93 -5.74
C HIS A 39 -8.35 8.13 -6.69
N TYR A 40 -7.46 9.09 -6.47
CA TYR A 40 -7.19 10.18 -7.41
C TYR A 40 -6.21 9.70 -8.47
N TRP A 41 -6.55 9.92 -9.74
CA TRP A 41 -5.64 9.69 -10.85
C TRP A 41 -5.61 10.88 -11.79
N THR A 42 -4.43 11.23 -12.28
CA THR A 42 -4.26 12.17 -13.39
C THR A 42 -3.18 11.70 -14.35
N GLY A 43 -3.37 11.96 -15.64
CA GLY A 43 -2.34 11.74 -16.67
C GLY A 43 -1.37 12.92 -16.84
N GLN A 44 -1.60 14.04 -16.14
CA GLN A 44 -0.89 15.32 -16.37
C GLN A 44 -0.40 15.95 -15.05
N GLY A 45 0.00 15.11 -14.11
CA GLY A 45 0.47 15.56 -12.80
C GLY A 45 1.89 16.14 -12.82
N SER A 46 2.24 16.83 -11.75
CA SER A 46 3.61 17.29 -11.47
C SER A 46 4.12 16.64 -10.18
N ILE A 47 5.32 16.05 -10.21
CA ILE A 47 5.93 15.42 -9.04
C ILE A 47 7.24 16.11 -8.66
N ASN A 48 7.46 16.25 -7.35
CA ASN A 48 8.77 16.61 -6.85
C ASN A 48 9.70 15.39 -6.96
N VAL A 49 10.73 15.47 -7.79
CA VAL A 49 11.67 14.36 -8.05
C VAL A 49 12.45 13.93 -6.81
N TYR A 50 12.60 14.81 -5.82
CA TYR A 50 13.24 14.51 -4.52
C TYR A 50 12.29 13.80 -3.55
N ARG A 51 10.99 13.73 -3.88
CA ARG A 51 9.99 12.97 -3.14
C ARG A 51 9.71 11.60 -3.75
N ILE A 52 10.39 11.26 -4.84
CA ILE A 52 10.43 9.89 -5.33
C ILE A 52 11.35 9.12 -4.40
N VAL A 53 10.79 8.14 -3.69
CA VAL A 53 11.50 7.37 -2.66
C VAL A 53 11.84 5.96 -3.11
N GLY A 54 11.19 5.46 -4.17
CA GLY A 54 11.29 4.07 -4.53
C GLY A 54 10.68 3.70 -5.86
N THR A 55 10.55 2.40 -6.07
CA THR A 55 10.14 1.79 -7.33
C THR A 55 9.45 0.46 -7.09
N ASP A 56 8.51 0.09 -7.95
CA ASP A 56 7.94 -1.25 -8.01
C ASP A 56 8.78 -2.23 -8.85
N HIS A 57 9.84 -1.74 -9.52
CA HIS A 57 10.65 -2.56 -10.40
C HIS A 57 11.74 -3.32 -9.62
N PRO A 58 11.71 -4.66 -9.58
CA PRO A 58 12.53 -5.46 -8.68
C PRO A 58 14.04 -5.36 -8.97
N GLN A 59 14.44 -5.04 -10.22
CA GLN A 59 15.86 -4.89 -10.55
C GLN A 59 16.48 -3.60 -10.04
N TYR A 60 15.67 -2.58 -9.74
CA TYR A 60 16.17 -1.26 -9.29
C TYR A 60 15.92 -1.03 -7.80
N ALA A 61 14.96 -1.74 -7.21
CA ALA A 61 14.75 -1.74 -5.77
C ALA A 61 16.04 -2.13 -5.03
N GLY A 62 16.41 -1.37 -4.00
CA GLY A 62 17.63 -1.54 -3.22
C GLY A 62 18.88 -0.92 -3.84
N MET A 63 18.88 -0.53 -5.12
CA MET A 63 19.97 0.27 -5.69
C MET A 63 19.93 1.68 -5.10
N THR A 64 21.11 2.26 -4.90
CA THR A 64 21.23 3.70 -4.68
C THR A 64 20.89 4.48 -5.94
N TRP A 65 20.56 5.77 -5.79
CA TRP A 65 20.36 6.65 -6.95
C TRP A 65 21.61 6.74 -7.83
N LEU A 66 22.80 6.75 -7.23
CA LEU A 66 24.07 6.76 -7.96
C LEU A 66 24.27 5.47 -8.75
N GLU A 67 24.03 4.30 -8.15
CA GLU A 67 24.11 3.02 -8.87
C GLU A 67 23.12 2.95 -10.03
N LEU A 68 21.90 3.47 -9.84
CA LEU A 68 20.92 3.56 -10.93
C LEU A 68 21.41 4.48 -12.05
N LEU A 69 22.06 5.61 -11.73
CA LEU A 69 22.67 6.51 -12.72
C LEU A 69 23.79 5.83 -13.50
N GLU A 70 24.64 5.07 -12.82
CA GLU A 70 25.83 4.47 -13.42
C GLU A 70 25.53 3.19 -14.20
N ARG A 71 24.57 2.39 -13.73
CA ARG A 71 24.37 1.00 -14.18
C ARG A 71 22.95 0.68 -14.62
N GLY A 72 22.03 1.65 -14.58
CA GLY A 72 20.67 1.49 -15.06
C GLY A 72 20.66 1.07 -16.54
N LYS A 73 19.81 0.10 -16.89
CA LYS A 73 19.83 -0.61 -18.18
C LYS A 73 19.71 0.30 -19.42
N ARG A 74 19.18 1.52 -19.26
CA ARG A 74 19.00 2.49 -20.36
C ARG A 74 19.80 3.78 -20.16
N MET A 75 20.72 3.84 -19.20
CA MET A 75 21.48 5.07 -18.92
C MET A 75 22.49 5.40 -20.01
N ASP A 76 23.09 4.39 -20.62
CA ASP A 76 23.96 4.52 -21.80
C ASP A 76 23.28 5.26 -22.97
N ILE A 77 21.97 5.06 -23.15
CA ILE A 77 21.16 5.73 -24.15
C ILE A 77 20.62 7.08 -23.63
N ASN A 78 20.11 7.11 -22.40
CA ASN A 78 19.37 8.27 -21.89
C ASN A 78 20.27 9.44 -21.49
N ILE A 79 21.51 9.19 -21.03
CA ILE A 79 22.46 10.26 -20.66
C ILE A 79 22.82 11.11 -21.88
N PRO A 80 23.27 10.56 -23.03
CA PRO A 80 23.53 11.35 -24.23
C PRO A 80 22.30 12.13 -24.73
N LEU A 81 21.11 11.54 -24.61
CA LEU A 81 19.86 12.22 -24.99
C LEU A 81 19.55 13.41 -24.08
N LEU A 82 19.77 13.27 -22.76
CA LEU A 82 19.66 14.38 -21.81
C LEU A 82 20.66 15.49 -22.14
N GLU A 83 21.91 15.13 -22.39
CA GLU A 83 22.96 16.12 -22.69
C GLU A 83 22.66 16.89 -23.98
N LYS A 84 22.09 16.22 -24.98
CA LYS A 84 21.65 16.85 -26.24
C LYS A 84 20.38 17.70 -26.06
N ASN A 85 19.45 17.28 -25.21
CA ASN A 85 18.18 17.96 -24.99
C ASN A 85 17.76 17.95 -23.50
N PRO A 86 18.31 18.83 -22.67
CA PRO A 86 17.88 18.95 -21.27
C PRO A 86 16.46 19.54 -21.15
N GLY A 87 15.94 20.15 -22.21
CA GLY A 87 14.56 20.63 -22.33
C GLY A 87 13.53 19.53 -22.05
N TYR A 88 13.86 18.28 -22.41
CA TYR A 88 13.02 17.12 -22.14
C TYR A 88 12.63 16.95 -20.67
N TYR A 89 13.43 17.43 -19.71
CA TYR A 89 13.09 17.32 -18.28
C TYR A 89 12.60 18.62 -17.68
N THR A 90 12.76 19.74 -18.38
CA THR A 90 12.67 21.08 -17.79
C THR A 90 11.56 21.95 -18.37
N GLN A 91 11.01 21.57 -19.52
CA GLN A 91 9.89 22.27 -20.15
C GLN A 91 8.56 21.78 -19.58
N ALA A 92 7.70 22.72 -19.19
CA ALA A 92 6.42 22.41 -18.57
C ALA A 92 5.42 21.78 -19.55
N GLU A 93 5.62 21.95 -20.86
CA GLU A 93 4.78 21.41 -21.92
C GLU A 93 5.19 20.00 -22.35
N GLN A 94 6.38 19.55 -21.94
CA GLN A 94 6.91 18.25 -22.33
C GLN A 94 6.06 17.13 -21.74
N GLN A 95 5.48 16.30 -22.60
CA GLN A 95 4.70 15.14 -22.19
C GLN A 95 5.62 13.96 -21.86
N HIS A 96 5.40 13.31 -20.73
CA HIS A 96 6.14 12.13 -20.29
C HIS A 96 5.26 10.89 -20.35
N ALA A 97 4.74 10.60 -21.55
CA ALA A 97 3.90 9.44 -21.79
C ALA A 97 4.58 8.14 -21.31
N GLY A 98 3.82 7.33 -20.58
CA GLY A 98 4.28 6.07 -19.99
C GLY A 98 4.97 6.21 -18.63
N MET A 99 5.31 7.42 -18.18
CA MET A 99 5.82 7.64 -16.83
C MET A 99 4.68 7.65 -15.82
N GLY A 100 4.74 6.75 -14.84
CA GLY A 100 3.68 6.56 -13.85
C GLY A 100 4.24 6.50 -12.44
N PHE A 101 3.54 7.16 -11.52
CA PHE A 101 3.92 7.28 -10.12
C PHE A 101 2.74 6.97 -9.22
N VAL A 102 2.99 6.25 -8.13
CA VAL A 102 1.99 5.89 -7.14
C VAL A 102 2.37 6.42 -5.75
N SER A 103 1.36 6.87 -5.00
CA SER A 103 1.50 7.31 -3.62
C SER A 103 0.29 6.86 -2.78
N THR A 104 0.53 6.60 -1.50
CA THR A 104 -0.51 6.31 -0.49
C THR A 104 -0.65 7.41 0.56
N ASP A 105 0.19 8.44 0.50
CA ASP A 105 0.18 9.59 1.41
C ASP A 105 0.18 10.95 0.69
N GLY A 106 0.25 10.95 -0.64
CA GLY A 106 0.33 12.16 -1.48
C GLY A 106 1.67 12.90 -1.40
N ILE A 107 2.66 12.36 -0.67
CA ILE A 107 3.94 13.00 -0.41
C ILE A 107 5.07 12.16 -0.98
N HIS A 108 5.14 10.88 -0.65
CA HIS A 108 6.17 9.96 -1.11
C HIS A 108 5.69 9.19 -2.34
N TRP A 109 6.53 9.17 -3.37
CA TRP A 109 6.20 8.60 -4.67
C TRP A 109 7.06 7.39 -4.99
N TYR A 110 6.43 6.37 -5.55
CA TYR A 110 7.09 5.21 -6.13
C TYR A 110 6.89 5.25 -7.64
N VAL A 111 7.93 4.94 -8.40
CA VAL A 111 7.79 4.69 -9.84
C VAL A 111 6.97 3.40 -10.00
N SER A 112 5.86 3.47 -10.72
CA SER A 112 4.90 2.35 -10.89
C SER A 112 4.72 1.89 -12.34
N ALA A 113 5.50 2.47 -13.26
CA ALA A 113 5.48 2.18 -14.69
C ALA A 113 6.87 2.48 -15.27
N ASP A 114 6.96 2.96 -16.51
CA ASP A 114 8.22 3.55 -16.98
C ASP A 114 8.56 4.79 -16.13
N GLY A 115 9.81 5.23 -16.16
CA GLY A 115 10.23 6.46 -15.50
C GLY A 115 11.38 6.33 -14.52
N ASN A 116 11.82 5.13 -14.16
CA ASN A 116 12.95 4.93 -13.24
C ASN A 116 14.21 5.69 -13.70
N HIS A 117 14.63 5.46 -14.95
CA HIS A 117 15.81 6.15 -15.50
C HIS A 117 15.60 7.66 -15.64
N ARG A 118 14.43 8.07 -16.16
CA ARG A 118 14.14 9.49 -16.45
C ARG A 118 14.00 10.31 -15.18
N SER A 119 13.38 9.77 -14.13
CA SER A 119 13.29 10.43 -12.83
C SER A 119 14.64 10.54 -12.13
N CYS A 120 15.47 9.50 -12.19
CA CYS A 120 16.86 9.56 -11.71
C CYS A 120 17.64 10.67 -12.42
N LEU A 121 17.58 10.73 -13.75
CA LEU A 121 18.23 11.78 -14.53
C LEU A 121 17.70 13.18 -14.21
N ALA A 122 16.39 13.34 -14.06
CA ALA A 122 15.78 14.60 -13.65
C ALA A 122 16.29 15.06 -12.28
N ARG A 123 16.35 14.15 -11.30
CA ARG A 123 16.83 14.42 -9.93
C ARG A 123 18.28 14.93 -9.92
N PHE A 124 19.20 14.28 -10.65
CA PHE A 124 20.59 14.74 -10.77
C PHE A 124 20.72 16.04 -11.58
N LEU A 125 20.00 16.17 -12.70
CA LEU A 125 20.02 17.38 -13.52
C LEU A 125 19.59 18.61 -12.71
N PHE A 126 18.51 18.48 -11.95
CA PHE A 126 17.95 19.57 -11.15
C PHE A 126 18.88 19.96 -10.00
N HIS A 127 19.54 18.99 -9.37
CA HIS A 127 20.55 19.26 -8.35
C HIS A 127 21.73 20.05 -8.94
N LEU A 128 22.24 19.64 -10.10
CA LEU A 128 23.32 20.34 -10.80
C LEU A 128 22.92 21.73 -11.34
N GLN A 129 21.63 22.04 -11.43
CA GLN A 129 21.10 23.35 -11.82
C GLN A 129 20.81 24.25 -10.60
N GLY A 130 21.14 23.80 -9.38
CA GLY A 130 21.02 24.59 -8.15
C GLY A 130 19.67 24.47 -7.43
N GLU A 131 18.98 23.33 -7.55
CA GLU A 131 17.78 22.94 -6.77
C GLU A 131 16.56 23.87 -6.84
N GLY A 132 16.64 25.01 -7.56
CA GLY A 132 15.48 25.86 -7.87
C GLY A 132 14.42 25.18 -8.73
N ARG A 133 14.72 23.98 -9.25
CA ARG A 133 13.79 23.10 -9.97
C ARG A 133 13.65 21.81 -9.20
N THR A 134 12.41 21.44 -8.93
CA THR A 134 12.08 20.19 -8.22
C THR A 134 11.05 19.36 -8.95
N GLN A 135 10.30 19.97 -9.87
CA GLN A 135 9.12 19.37 -10.47
C GLN A 135 9.40 18.76 -11.83
N LEU A 136 8.99 17.51 -12.02
CA LEU A 136 8.81 16.90 -13.32
C LEU A 136 7.32 16.94 -13.67
N HIS A 137 6.98 17.57 -14.79
CA HIS A 137 5.60 17.85 -15.19
C HIS A 137 5.05 16.77 -16.14
N ASN A 138 3.73 16.77 -16.37
CA ASN A 138 3.02 15.89 -17.30
C ASN A 138 3.34 14.39 -17.17
N VAL A 139 3.33 13.90 -15.94
CA VAL A 139 3.46 12.47 -15.63
C VAL A 139 2.13 11.91 -15.12
N ALA A 140 1.92 10.60 -15.27
CA ALA A 140 0.77 9.95 -14.67
C ALA A 140 0.97 9.76 -13.17
N GLN A 141 -0.07 10.03 -12.38
CA GLN A 141 -0.07 9.91 -10.92
C GLN A 141 -1.30 9.13 -10.46
N SER A 142 -1.10 8.24 -9.48
CA SER A 142 -2.14 7.58 -8.72
C SER A 142 -1.92 7.84 -7.24
N ILE A 143 -2.90 8.44 -6.57
CA ILE A 143 -2.89 8.66 -5.12
C ILE A 143 -4.03 7.84 -4.51
N TYR A 144 -3.72 7.01 -3.53
CA TYR A 144 -4.67 6.17 -2.82
C TYR A 144 -4.80 6.63 -1.37
N HIS A 145 -5.98 7.11 -0.98
CA HIS A 145 -6.30 7.40 0.41
C HIS A 145 -6.99 6.21 1.05
N THR A 146 -6.65 5.93 2.31
CA THR A 146 -7.12 4.75 3.04
C THR A 146 -7.66 5.14 4.40
N ASP A 147 -8.76 4.52 4.81
CA ASP A 147 -9.24 4.60 6.18
C ASP A 147 -8.34 3.76 7.10
N GLN A 148 -7.27 4.39 7.59
CA GLN A 148 -6.30 3.73 8.46
C GLN A 148 -6.89 3.34 9.82
N ALA A 149 -7.89 4.07 10.30
CA ALA A 149 -8.54 3.77 11.58
C ALA A 149 -9.37 2.50 11.47
N PHE A 150 -10.15 2.36 10.40
CA PHE A 150 -10.96 1.17 10.17
C PHE A 150 -10.09 -0.04 9.84
N ARG A 151 -9.06 0.15 9.01
CA ARG A 151 -8.05 -0.89 8.73
C ARG A 151 -7.40 -1.39 10.01
N SER A 152 -6.96 -0.49 10.89
CA SER A 152 -6.31 -0.86 12.15
C SER A 152 -7.23 -1.65 13.07
N ALA A 153 -8.50 -1.24 13.21
CA ALA A 153 -9.49 -1.97 14.00
C ALA A 153 -9.76 -3.38 13.45
N CYS A 154 -9.90 -3.52 12.13
CA CYS A 154 -10.06 -4.82 11.47
C CYS A 154 -8.82 -5.72 11.63
N ARG A 155 -7.62 -5.13 11.61
CA ARG A 155 -6.37 -5.85 11.91
C ARG A 155 -6.36 -6.35 13.35
N GLU A 156 -6.85 -5.58 14.32
CA GLU A 156 -6.97 -6.07 15.70
C GLU A 156 -7.97 -7.23 15.85
N ILE A 157 -9.11 -7.20 15.14
CA ILE A 157 -10.02 -8.35 15.08
C ILE A 157 -9.30 -9.58 14.54
N HIS A 158 -8.48 -9.42 13.49
CA HIS A 158 -7.68 -10.51 12.94
C HIS A 158 -6.64 -11.04 13.94
N ASN A 159 -5.94 -10.15 14.66
CA ASN A 159 -4.96 -10.52 15.67
C ASN A 159 -5.58 -11.32 16.83
N LEU A 160 -6.85 -11.09 17.14
CA LEU A 160 -7.59 -11.84 18.17
C LEU A 160 -8.02 -13.23 17.73
N ALA A 161 -7.97 -13.56 16.43
CA ALA A 161 -8.43 -14.84 15.92
C ALA A 161 -7.64 -16.02 16.47
N GLU A 162 -6.30 -15.93 16.51
CA GLU A 162 -5.46 -17.03 17.02
C GLU A 162 -5.68 -17.26 18.54
N PRO A 163 -5.59 -16.25 19.43
CA PRO A 163 -5.85 -16.46 20.85
C PRO A 163 -7.25 -17.02 21.14
N LEU A 164 -8.29 -16.53 20.47
CA LEU A 164 -9.65 -17.01 20.65
C LEU A 164 -9.86 -18.44 20.14
N SER A 165 -9.20 -18.83 19.06
CA SER A 165 -9.30 -20.19 18.51
C SER A 165 -8.80 -21.27 19.47
N ARG A 166 -7.86 -20.92 20.38
CA ARG A 166 -7.38 -21.82 21.45
C ARG A 166 -8.47 -22.14 22.48
N HIS A 167 -9.54 -21.35 22.51
CA HIS A 167 -10.70 -21.53 23.37
C HIS A 167 -11.96 -21.91 22.56
N ASP A 168 -11.80 -22.50 21.38
CA ASP A 168 -12.89 -22.92 20.49
C ASP A 168 -13.80 -21.76 20.03
N VAL A 169 -13.26 -20.55 19.95
CA VAL A 169 -13.94 -19.38 19.37
C VAL A 169 -13.30 -19.03 18.04
N TYR A 170 -14.04 -19.20 16.94
CA TYR A 170 -13.52 -18.98 15.59
C TYR A 170 -14.07 -17.70 14.98
N LEU A 171 -13.17 -16.88 14.45
CA LEU A 171 -13.51 -15.62 13.80
C LEU A 171 -13.38 -15.75 12.29
N ARG A 172 -14.32 -15.15 11.56
CA ARG A 172 -14.21 -14.90 10.12
C ARG A 172 -14.55 -13.45 9.85
N LEU A 173 -13.56 -12.69 9.38
CA LEU A 173 -13.73 -11.31 8.94
C LEU A 173 -13.68 -11.27 7.41
N GLN A 174 -14.70 -10.70 6.78
CA GLN A 174 -14.73 -10.49 5.33
C GLN A 174 -14.90 -9.01 5.05
N THR A 175 -13.91 -8.40 4.41
CA THR A 175 -13.94 -7.00 3.97
C THR A 175 -14.43 -6.90 2.54
N ARG A 176 -15.13 -5.82 2.23
CA ARG A 176 -15.56 -5.50 0.87
C ARG A 176 -15.51 -4.01 0.65
N ARG A 177 -14.82 -3.59 -0.40
CA ARG A 177 -14.86 -2.23 -0.93
C ARG A 177 -15.87 -2.13 -2.08
N GLN A 178 -16.67 -1.08 -2.06
CA GLN A 178 -17.59 -0.74 -3.15
C GLN A 178 -17.31 0.68 -3.66
N CYS A 179 -17.29 0.86 -4.98
CA CYS A 179 -17.25 2.20 -5.58
C CYS A 179 -18.62 2.87 -5.41
N VAL A 180 -18.62 4.05 -4.77
CA VAL A 180 -19.83 4.82 -4.46
C VAL A 180 -20.05 5.92 -5.50
N SER A 181 -18.97 6.53 -5.97
CA SER A 181 -19.03 7.58 -6.99
C SER A 181 -17.75 7.65 -7.79
N ARG A 182 -17.85 8.14 -9.01
CA ARG A 182 -16.72 8.51 -9.85
C ARG A 182 -16.93 9.90 -10.43
N GLU A 183 -15.92 10.74 -10.30
CA GLU A 183 -15.74 11.92 -11.15
C GLU A 183 -14.74 11.55 -12.24
N ASP A 184 -15.08 11.76 -13.51
CA ASP A 184 -14.28 11.34 -14.66
C ASP A 184 -14.35 12.41 -15.76
N LEU A 185 -13.22 13.03 -16.06
CA LEU A 185 -13.07 14.04 -17.09
C LEU A 185 -11.75 13.81 -17.86
N ALA A 186 -11.47 14.66 -18.83
CA ALA A 186 -10.27 14.56 -19.63
C ALA A 186 -9.01 14.52 -18.74
N CYS A 187 -8.28 13.41 -18.81
CA CYS A 187 -6.98 13.20 -18.18
C CYS A 187 -6.97 13.23 -16.64
N TRP A 188 -8.12 13.11 -15.96
CA TRP A 188 -8.16 12.88 -14.52
C TRP A 188 -9.46 12.21 -14.08
N LYS A 189 -9.39 11.50 -12.94
CA LYS A 189 -10.57 10.94 -12.28
C LYS A 189 -10.38 10.89 -10.77
N VAL A 190 -11.49 10.85 -10.05
CA VAL A 190 -11.55 10.50 -8.63
C VAL A 190 -12.57 9.39 -8.46
N ASP A 191 -12.12 8.21 -8.01
CA ASP A 191 -13.00 7.16 -7.52
C ASP A 191 -13.16 7.30 -6.01
N ARG A 192 -14.40 7.31 -5.51
CA ARG A 192 -14.68 7.24 -4.07
C ARG A 192 -15.32 5.92 -3.72
N PHE A 193 -14.88 5.38 -2.60
CA PHE A 193 -15.26 4.06 -2.14
C PHE A 193 -15.80 4.11 -0.72
N SER A 194 -16.66 3.14 -0.43
CA SER A 194 -17.04 2.78 0.93
C SER A 194 -16.57 1.35 1.20
N THR A 195 -16.15 1.11 2.44
CA THR A 195 -15.73 -0.20 2.91
C THR A 195 -16.72 -0.69 3.93
N GLU A 196 -17.11 -1.94 3.82
CA GLU A 196 -17.84 -2.67 4.86
C GLU A 196 -17.06 -3.92 5.25
N ALA A 197 -17.22 -4.36 6.49
CA ALA A 197 -16.69 -5.64 6.95
C ALA A 197 -17.79 -6.45 7.64
N GLN A 198 -17.89 -7.73 7.31
CA GLN A 198 -18.74 -8.69 7.99
C GLN A 198 -17.89 -9.57 8.89
N LEU A 199 -18.07 -9.42 10.20
CA LEU A 199 -17.53 -10.32 11.21
C LEU A 199 -18.54 -11.43 11.47
N THR A 200 -18.08 -12.68 11.42
CA THR A 200 -18.79 -13.85 11.94
C THR A 200 -17.98 -14.43 13.08
N VAL A 201 -18.64 -14.68 14.21
CA VAL A 201 -18.05 -15.30 15.39
C VAL A 201 -18.79 -16.59 15.67
N ASP A 202 -18.06 -17.69 15.78
CA ASP A 202 -18.55 -19.02 16.14
C ASP A 202 -17.95 -19.36 17.52
N ASP A 203 -18.76 -19.18 18.57
CA ASP A 203 -18.36 -19.49 19.95
C ASP A 203 -18.98 -20.83 20.39
N VAL A 204 -18.16 -21.88 20.30
CA VAL A 204 -18.58 -23.26 20.61
C VAL A 204 -18.87 -23.44 22.10
N ARG A 205 -18.30 -22.60 22.98
CA ARG A 205 -18.46 -22.68 24.43
C ARG A 205 -19.68 -21.89 24.94
N ALA A 206 -20.12 -20.86 24.23
CA ALA A 206 -21.32 -20.08 24.57
C ALA A 206 -22.63 -20.77 24.16
N GLY A 207 -22.55 -21.70 23.21
CA GLY A 207 -23.62 -22.58 22.83
C GLY A 207 -23.89 -23.64 23.89
N GLY A 208 -25.06 -23.61 24.54
CA GLY A 208 -25.46 -24.62 25.53
C GLY A 208 -25.69 -26.02 24.91
N HIS A 209 -26.73 -26.72 25.35
CA HIS A 209 -27.09 -28.03 24.79
C HIS A 209 -27.51 -28.00 23.30
N ASP A 210 -27.70 -26.81 22.71
CA ASP A 210 -28.23 -26.59 21.35
C ASP A 210 -27.16 -26.25 20.28
N GLY A 211 -25.87 -26.36 20.58
CA GLY A 211 -24.78 -26.10 19.62
C GLY A 211 -24.24 -24.67 19.67
N PRO A 212 -23.20 -24.33 18.89
CA PRO A 212 -22.41 -23.10 19.02
C PRO A 212 -23.25 -21.82 18.90
N LEU A 213 -22.87 -20.78 19.65
CA LEU A 213 -23.44 -19.45 19.45
C LEU A 213 -22.74 -18.79 18.25
N VAL A 214 -23.45 -18.69 17.13
CA VAL A 214 -22.97 -17.97 15.95
C VAL A 214 -23.63 -16.61 15.88
N TYR A 215 -22.84 -15.54 15.90
CA TYR A 215 -23.34 -14.18 15.63
C TYR A 215 -22.59 -13.52 14.47
N LYS A 216 -23.27 -12.57 13.84
CA LYS A 216 -22.73 -11.76 12.73
C LYS A 216 -22.86 -10.29 13.06
N ALA A 217 -21.79 -9.53 12.82
CA ALA A 217 -21.78 -8.08 12.95
C ALA A 217 -21.37 -7.44 11.61
N LEU A 218 -22.12 -6.41 11.21
CA LEU A 218 -21.77 -5.55 10.08
C LEU A 218 -21.04 -4.33 10.63
N LEU A 219 -19.84 -4.08 10.12
CA LEU A 219 -18.96 -2.99 10.52
C LEU A 219 -18.83 -2.02 9.36
N LEU A 220 -19.27 -0.78 9.55
CA LEU A 220 -19.27 0.24 8.50
C LEU A 220 -18.14 1.27 8.67
N ASN A 221 -17.46 1.25 9.81
CA ASN A 221 -16.43 2.20 10.17
C ASN A 221 -15.57 1.67 11.34
N ALA A 222 -14.52 2.43 11.67
CA ALA A 222 -13.63 2.13 12.78
C ALA A 222 -14.35 1.99 14.13
N ALA A 223 -15.36 2.81 14.43
CA ALA A 223 -16.05 2.76 15.72
C ALA A 223 -16.85 1.46 15.89
N ASP A 224 -17.47 0.96 14.81
CA ASP A 224 -18.14 -0.34 14.82
C ASP A 224 -17.14 -1.47 15.10
N ALA A 225 -16.02 -1.46 14.38
CA ALA A 225 -14.97 -2.47 14.55
C ALA A 225 -14.34 -2.45 15.94
N TRP A 226 -14.05 -1.27 16.50
CA TRP A 226 -13.49 -1.16 17.85
C TRP A 226 -14.46 -1.64 18.93
N ARG A 227 -15.78 -1.48 18.74
CA ARG A 227 -16.76 -2.08 19.65
C ARG A 227 -16.65 -3.60 19.65
N GLU A 228 -16.54 -4.23 18.49
CA GLU A 228 -16.33 -5.68 18.41
C GLU A 228 -14.99 -6.12 18.98
N VAL A 229 -13.90 -5.36 18.76
CA VAL A 229 -12.60 -5.62 19.41
C VAL A 229 -12.74 -5.68 20.93
N MET A 230 -13.42 -4.71 21.53
CA MET A 230 -13.65 -4.68 22.98
C MET A 230 -14.48 -5.88 23.47
N VAL A 231 -15.50 -6.29 22.72
CA VAL A 231 -16.32 -7.48 23.04
C VAL A 231 -15.45 -8.75 23.00
N LEU A 232 -14.67 -8.92 21.94
CA LEU A 232 -13.81 -10.09 21.72
C LEU A 232 -12.68 -10.16 22.75
N GLN A 233 -12.07 -9.04 23.12
CA GLN A 233 -11.04 -8.96 24.17
C GLN A 233 -11.59 -9.38 25.52
N ARG A 234 -12.73 -8.83 25.95
CA ARG A 234 -13.38 -9.23 27.21
C ARG A 234 -13.74 -10.71 27.22
N ARG A 235 -14.17 -11.24 26.06
CA ARG A 235 -14.47 -12.66 25.91
C ARG A 235 -13.21 -13.51 26.09
N LEU A 236 -12.10 -13.14 25.46
CA LEU A 236 -10.81 -13.81 25.60
C LEU A 236 -10.31 -13.78 27.05
N GLU A 237 -10.41 -12.65 27.74
CA GLU A 237 -10.04 -12.50 29.15
C GLU A 237 -10.87 -13.44 30.04
N THR A 238 -12.18 -13.49 29.82
CA THR A 238 -13.10 -14.38 30.57
C THR A 238 -12.74 -15.86 30.36
N LEU A 239 -12.44 -16.25 29.12
CA LEU A 239 -12.06 -17.63 28.77
C LEU A 239 -10.69 -18.01 29.34
N SER A 240 -9.75 -17.06 29.36
CA SER A 240 -8.41 -17.25 29.92
C SER A 240 -8.43 -17.36 31.45
N ALA A 241 -9.37 -16.68 32.12
CA ALA A 241 -9.51 -16.69 33.57
C ALA A 241 -10.25 -17.93 34.13
N SER A 242 -10.95 -18.71 33.28
CA SER A 242 -11.68 -19.94 33.65
C SER A 242 -11.04 -21.19 33.05
N PRO A 243 -9.94 -21.73 33.63
CA PRO A 243 -9.27 -22.93 33.11
C PRO A 243 -10.02 -24.25 33.35
N GLU A 244 -11.16 -24.25 34.06
CA GLU A 244 -11.78 -25.47 34.60
C GLU A 244 -12.57 -26.38 33.63
N ASN A 245 -12.47 -26.23 32.31
CA ASN A 245 -13.21 -27.11 31.37
C ASN A 245 -12.42 -27.61 30.14
N ASP A 246 -11.09 -27.73 30.24
CA ASP A 246 -10.27 -28.43 29.23
C ASP A 246 -10.34 -29.97 29.39
N LEU A 247 -11.56 -30.52 29.37
CA LEU A 247 -11.73 -31.93 29.03
C LEU A 247 -11.78 -32.04 27.50
N PRO A 248 -10.98 -32.92 26.87
CA PRO A 248 -10.90 -33.02 25.42
C PRO A 248 -12.22 -33.57 24.87
N ARG A 249 -13.13 -32.69 24.45
CA ARG A 249 -14.32 -33.07 23.68
C ARG A 249 -13.96 -33.26 22.21
N SER A 250 -13.16 -34.30 21.99
CA SER A 250 -13.29 -35.25 20.89
C SER A 250 -13.91 -34.74 19.58
N TRP A 251 -13.05 -34.43 18.60
CA TRP A 251 -13.42 -34.15 17.22
C TRP A 251 -14.32 -35.22 16.56
N TRP A 252 -14.32 -36.45 17.08
CA TRP A 252 -15.17 -37.56 16.61
C TRP A 252 -16.69 -37.35 16.83
N ARG A 253 -17.13 -36.45 17.72
CA ARG A 253 -18.58 -36.14 17.83
C ARG A 253 -19.16 -35.47 16.59
N ARG A 254 -18.35 -34.75 15.80
CA ARG A 254 -18.78 -34.16 14.51
C ARG A 254 -18.97 -35.22 13.40
N LEU A 255 -18.32 -36.38 13.50
CA LEU A 255 -18.48 -37.49 12.54
C LEU A 255 -19.74 -38.32 12.80
N LEU A 256 -20.20 -38.42 14.05
CA LEU A 256 -21.37 -39.23 14.42
C LEU A 256 -22.71 -38.51 14.16
N GLN A 257 -22.73 -37.19 14.07
CA GLN A 257 -23.96 -36.43 13.76
C GLN A 257 -24.29 -36.36 12.26
N ARG A 258 -23.40 -36.77 11.36
CA ARG A 258 -23.68 -36.86 9.92
C ARG A 258 -24.30 -38.19 9.47
N GLY A 259 -24.61 -39.08 10.41
CA GLY A 259 -25.13 -40.41 10.12
C GLY A 259 -26.30 -40.79 11.01
N THR A 260 -27.36 -39.99 11.08
CA THR A 260 -28.69 -40.50 11.44
C THR A 260 -29.78 -39.49 11.09
N ARG A 261 -30.51 -39.86 10.03
CA ARG A 261 -31.77 -39.32 9.48
C ARG A 261 -31.66 -38.09 8.57
#